data_AF-A0A061AP79-F1
#
_entry.id   AF-A0A061AP79-F1
#
_cell.length_a   1.000
_cell.length_b   1.000
_cell.length_c   1.000
_cell.angle_alpha   90.00
_cell.angle_beta   90.00
_cell.angle_gamma   90.00
#
_symmetry.space_group_name_H-M   'P 1'
#
loop_
_entity.id
_entity.type
_entity.pdbx_description
1 polymer ?
#
loop_
_entity_poly.entity_id
_entity_poly.type
_entity_poly.pdbx_seq_one_letter_code
_entity_poly.pdbx_strand_id
1 'polypeptide(L)'
;MSDVESLTKQIEELKLVVKKQSDLLTKTGEQVLRLQVSSTRGKIDAFDPSSVGGTPKQRRGKQLDTSDFATNEDLVQLVGELQGQLDVLEERAIRRLVNSKKTETELLAPLLSAYGEEPPLELFPRDIAAFEKIGDEDLVKLARFYELLPPTAEERAKFEEFVEGKDSQPAEVEVTASSFSKDELIEAFDTLSRFLGLSVRRGDDTW
;
A
#
# COMPACT_ATOMS: atom_id res chain seq x y z
N MET A 1 -30.22 20.41 9.12
CA MET A 1 -30.15 18.97 9.45
C MET A 1 -29.16 18.19 8.56
N SER A 2 -28.49 18.80 7.57
CA SER A 2 -27.53 18.11 6.69
C SER A 2 -26.08 18.06 7.20
N ASP A 3 -25.67 19.01 8.05
CA ASP A 3 -24.25 19.12 8.46
C ASP A 3 -23.83 18.01 9.43
N VAL A 4 -24.78 17.47 10.20
CA VAL A 4 -24.50 16.35 11.11
C VAL A 4 -24.29 15.05 10.34
N GLU A 5 -25.01 14.85 9.22
CA GLU A 5 -24.87 13.66 8.37
C GLU A 5 -23.56 13.66 7.57
N SER A 6 -23.12 14.83 7.07
CA SER A 6 -21.82 14.94 6.39
C SER A 6 -20.65 14.74 7.35
N LEU A 7 -20.75 15.27 8.57
CA LEU A 7 -19.77 15.03 9.63
C LEU A 7 -19.73 13.56 10.08
N THR A 8 -20.86 12.87 10.15
CA THR A 8 -20.84 11.42 10.45
C THR A 8 -20.23 10.59 9.32
N LYS A 9 -20.45 10.96 8.05
CA LYS A 9 -19.77 10.30 6.91
C LYS A 9 -18.26 10.49 6.95
N GLN A 10 -17.79 11.71 7.22
CA GLN A 10 -16.36 11.98 7.36
C GLN A 10 -15.74 11.24 8.55
N ILE A 11 -16.46 11.10 9.66
CA ILE A 11 -16.02 10.30 10.82
C ILE A 11 -15.96 8.80 10.47
N GLU A 12 -16.89 8.29 9.68
CA GLU A 12 -16.84 6.90 9.19
C GLU A 12 -15.67 6.66 8.25
N GLU A 13 -15.40 7.60 7.34
CA GLU A 13 -14.29 7.52 6.40
C GLU A 13 -12.94 7.59 7.12
N LEU A 14 -12.78 8.51 8.08
CA LEU A 14 -11.59 8.58 8.92
C LEU A 14 -11.42 7.31 9.77
N LYS A 15 -12.51 6.76 10.31
CA LYS A 15 -12.47 5.47 11.01
C LYS A 15 -12.01 4.34 10.10
N LEU A 16 -12.41 4.36 8.83
CA LEU A 16 -12.04 3.34 7.85
C LEU A 16 -10.54 3.42 7.48
N VAL A 17 -10.01 4.63 7.33
CA VAL A 17 -8.57 4.87 7.11
C VAL A 17 -7.75 4.46 8.34
N VAL A 18 -8.18 4.85 9.54
CA VAL A 18 -7.52 4.46 10.80
C VAL A 18 -7.61 2.95 11.01
N LYS A 19 -8.72 2.31 10.63
CA LYS A 19 -8.86 0.86 10.68
C LYS A 19 -7.96 0.15 9.67
N LYS A 20 -7.82 0.67 8.43
CA LYS A 20 -6.84 0.17 7.45
C LYS A 20 -5.41 0.28 7.97
N GLN A 21 -5.05 1.42 8.56
CA GLN A 21 -3.72 1.62 9.14
C GLN A 21 -3.50 0.73 10.36
N SER A 22 -4.52 0.55 11.21
CA SER A 22 -4.50 -0.38 12.34
C SER A 22 -4.40 -1.83 11.89
N ASP A 23 -5.06 -2.22 10.81
CA ASP A 23 -4.98 -3.56 10.23
C ASP A 23 -3.62 -3.82 9.58
N LEU A 24 -3.03 -2.81 8.94
CA LEU A 24 -1.67 -2.90 8.43
C LEU A 24 -0.69 -3.09 9.59
N LEU A 25 -0.83 -2.30 10.67
CA LEU A 25 -0.08 -2.49 11.92
C LEU A 25 -0.32 -3.85 12.56
N THR A 26 -1.55 -4.37 12.53
CA THR A 26 -1.91 -5.67 13.10
C THR A 26 -1.37 -6.81 12.23
N LYS A 27 -1.38 -6.70 10.90
CA LYS A 27 -0.77 -7.67 9.97
C LYS A 27 0.74 -7.67 10.06
N THR A 28 1.35 -6.50 10.19
CA THR A 28 2.79 -6.36 10.46
C THR A 28 3.12 -6.95 11.84
N GLY A 29 2.31 -6.67 12.85
CA GLY A 29 2.43 -7.27 14.19
C GLY A 29 2.24 -8.78 14.20
N GLU A 30 1.28 -9.31 13.44
CA GLU A 30 1.04 -10.74 13.26
C GLU A 30 2.17 -11.42 12.50
N GLN A 31 2.76 -10.78 11.49
CA GLN A 31 3.95 -11.29 10.81
C GLN A 31 5.13 -11.36 11.79
N VAL A 32 5.32 -10.33 12.61
CA VAL A 32 6.34 -10.33 13.68
C VAL A 32 6.06 -11.44 14.69
N LEU A 33 4.82 -11.61 15.14
CA LEU A 33 4.43 -12.65 16.10
C LEU A 33 4.51 -14.06 15.48
N ARG A 34 4.19 -14.25 14.20
CA ARG A 34 4.33 -15.53 13.50
C ARG A 34 5.79 -15.88 13.29
N LEU A 35 6.65 -14.90 12.99
CA LEU A 35 8.10 -15.09 12.97
C LEU A 35 8.60 -15.49 14.36
N GLN A 36 8.11 -14.85 15.42
CA GLN A 36 8.43 -15.25 16.80
C GLN A 36 7.94 -16.65 17.14
N VAL A 37 6.67 -17.00 16.88
CA VAL A 37 6.09 -18.31 17.20
C VAL A 37 6.71 -19.44 16.38
N SER A 38 7.01 -19.22 15.09
CA SER A 38 7.68 -20.21 14.24
C SER A 38 9.12 -20.45 14.68
N SER A 39 9.84 -19.40 15.10
CA SER A 39 11.16 -19.50 15.74
C SER A 39 11.08 -20.28 17.06
N THR A 40 10.07 -20.02 17.90
CA THR A 40 9.87 -20.75 19.16
C THR A 40 9.51 -22.22 18.94
N ARG A 41 8.71 -22.54 17.92
CA ARG A 41 8.35 -23.92 17.58
C ARG A 41 9.55 -24.71 17.05
N GLY A 42 10.40 -24.08 16.24
CA GLY A 42 11.69 -24.65 15.83
C GLY A 42 12.63 -24.91 17.02
N LYS A 43 12.61 -24.03 18.03
CA LYS A 43 13.37 -24.21 19.29
C LYS A 43 12.80 -25.31 20.20
N ILE A 44 11.49 -25.57 20.18
CA ILE A 44 10.85 -26.66 20.93
C ILE A 44 11.07 -28.01 20.24
N ASP A 45 11.00 -28.09 18.91
CA ASP A 45 11.32 -29.32 18.17
C ASP A 45 12.81 -29.68 18.25
N ALA A 46 13.69 -28.70 18.48
CA ALA A 46 15.11 -28.90 18.79
C ALA A 46 15.39 -29.26 20.27
N PHE A 47 14.38 -29.23 21.14
CA PHE A 47 14.49 -29.61 22.54
C PHE A 47 14.24 -31.12 22.70
N ASP A 48 15.30 -31.92 22.65
CA ASP A 48 15.24 -33.35 22.99
C ASP A 48 15.06 -33.53 24.52
N PRO A 49 13.94 -34.10 25.00
CA PRO A 49 13.66 -34.26 26.43
C PRO A 49 14.57 -35.30 27.12
N SER A 50 15.45 -35.99 26.40
CA SER A 50 16.39 -36.96 26.98
C SER A 50 17.57 -36.34 27.75
N SER A 51 17.66 -35.01 27.85
CA SER A 51 18.74 -34.29 28.54
C SER A 51 18.53 -34.02 30.04
N VAL A 52 17.45 -34.51 30.66
CA VAL A 52 17.11 -34.21 32.08
C VAL A 52 17.79 -35.14 33.10
N GLY A 53 18.59 -36.13 32.67
CA GLY A 53 19.25 -37.07 33.58
C GLY A 53 20.76 -37.17 33.39
N GLY A 54 21.56 -36.43 34.17
CA GLY A 54 22.94 -36.86 34.46
C GLY A 54 24.05 -35.78 34.49
N THR A 55 24.44 -35.41 35.71
CA THR A 55 25.77 -34.95 36.18
C THR A 55 26.43 -33.67 35.62
N PRO A 56 27.05 -32.84 36.49
CA PRO A 56 27.55 -31.52 36.13
C PRO A 56 28.92 -31.63 35.47
N LYS A 57 28.99 -31.57 34.14
CA LYS A 57 30.25 -31.36 33.43
C LYS A 57 30.19 -30.13 32.55
N GLN A 58 31.08 -29.21 32.89
CA GLN A 58 31.63 -28.15 32.08
C GLN A 58 30.65 -27.05 31.65
N ARG A 59 30.75 -25.92 32.35
CA ARG A 59 30.48 -24.59 31.83
C ARG A 59 31.32 -24.35 30.58
N ARG A 60 30.84 -24.77 29.41
CA ARG A 60 31.19 -24.15 28.12
C ARG A 60 30.11 -23.13 27.82
N GLY A 61 30.55 -21.93 27.44
CA GLY A 61 29.76 -20.72 27.37
C GLY A 61 28.38 -20.96 26.80
N LYS A 62 27.36 -20.54 27.55
CA LYS A 62 26.05 -20.28 27.00
C LYS A 62 26.26 -19.13 26.01
N GLN A 63 26.57 -19.49 24.76
CA GLN A 63 26.54 -18.56 23.64
C GLN A 63 25.13 -17.96 23.71
N LEU A 64 25.03 -16.68 24.08
CA LEU A 64 23.77 -15.96 23.98
C LEU A 64 23.31 -16.15 22.54
N ASP A 65 22.22 -16.87 22.36
CA ASP A 65 21.62 -17.09 21.05
C ASP A 65 21.02 -15.75 20.62
N THR A 66 21.78 -15.03 19.79
CA THR A 66 21.42 -13.69 19.30
C THR A 66 20.38 -13.75 18.17
N SER A 67 19.86 -14.94 17.82
CA SER A 67 18.83 -15.10 16.78
C SER A 67 17.47 -14.46 17.12
N ASP A 68 17.21 -14.16 18.40
CA ASP A 68 16.01 -13.42 18.84
C ASP A 68 16.19 -11.89 18.83
N PHE A 69 17.41 -11.40 18.55
CA PHE A 69 17.68 -9.97 18.42
C PHE A 69 17.74 -9.62 16.94
N ALA A 70 17.13 -8.50 16.55
CA ALA A 70 17.39 -7.89 15.25
C ALA A 70 18.91 -7.79 15.09
N THR A 71 19.45 -8.53 14.15
CA THR A 71 20.89 -8.55 13.93
C THR A 71 21.28 -7.20 13.33
N ASN A 72 22.54 -6.81 13.48
CA ASN A 72 23.01 -5.60 12.81
C ASN A 72 22.83 -5.69 11.29
N GLU A 73 22.77 -6.90 10.73
CA GLU A 73 22.50 -7.17 9.32
C GLU A 73 21.04 -6.87 8.95
N ASP A 74 20.07 -7.26 9.77
CA ASP A 74 18.65 -6.92 9.59
C ASP A 74 18.42 -5.40 9.65
N LEU A 75 19.12 -4.71 10.56
CA LEU A 75 19.05 -3.24 10.67
C LEU A 75 19.65 -2.56 9.43
N VAL A 76 20.76 -3.06 8.90
CA VAL A 76 21.37 -2.54 7.67
C VAL A 76 20.45 -2.79 6.47
N GLN A 77 19.83 -3.97 6.39
CA GLN A 77 18.85 -4.27 5.35
C GLN A 77 17.64 -3.33 5.43
N LEU A 78 17.06 -3.14 6.62
CA LEU A 78 15.92 -2.24 6.82
C LEU A 78 16.27 -0.79 6.43
N VAL A 79 17.46 -0.31 6.81
CA VAL A 79 17.92 1.03 6.42
C VAL A 79 18.10 1.12 4.90
N GLY A 80 18.61 0.07 4.25
CA GLY A 80 18.70 0.00 2.79
C GLY A 80 17.33 0.04 2.11
N GLU A 81 16.34 -0.69 2.64
CA GLU A 81 14.96 -0.66 2.13
C GLU A 81 14.31 0.71 2.32
N LEU A 82 14.48 1.34 3.49
CA LEU A 82 13.97 2.70 3.75
C LEU A 82 14.63 3.75 2.85
N GLN A 83 15.93 3.61 2.58
CA GLN A 83 16.64 4.47 1.63
C GLN A 83 16.09 4.28 0.21
N GLY A 84 15.86 3.03 -0.23
CA GLY A 84 15.22 2.77 -1.52
C GLY A 84 13.81 3.37 -1.63
N GLN A 85 13.01 3.28 -0.56
CA GLN A 85 11.69 3.92 -0.52
C GLN A 85 11.79 5.45 -0.57
N LEU A 86 12.80 6.03 0.08
CA LEU A 86 13.06 7.47 0.05
C LEU A 86 13.47 7.93 -1.35
N ASP A 87 14.31 7.18 -2.04
CA ASP A 87 14.74 7.47 -3.41
C ASP A 87 13.54 7.45 -4.38
N VAL A 88 12.65 6.45 -4.27
CA VAL A 88 11.39 6.40 -5.04
C VAL A 88 10.49 7.61 -4.74
N LEU A 89 10.42 8.03 -3.48
CA LEU A 89 9.67 9.21 -3.05
C LEU A 89 10.23 10.50 -3.66
N GLU A 90 11.55 10.66 -3.65
CA GLU A 90 12.25 11.82 -4.21
C GLU A 90 12.07 11.86 -5.73
N GLU A 91 12.27 10.75 -6.43
CA GLU A 91 12.09 10.67 -7.87
C GLU A 91 10.65 11.02 -8.26
N ARG A 92 9.66 10.49 -7.52
CA ARG A 92 8.25 10.87 -7.70
C ARG A 92 8.05 12.36 -7.48
N ALA A 93 8.66 12.97 -6.46
CA ALA A 93 8.55 14.41 -6.21
C ALA A 93 9.15 15.24 -7.36
N ILE A 94 10.32 14.84 -7.88
CA ILE A 94 10.97 15.50 -9.03
C ILE A 94 10.07 15.42 -10.26
N ARG A 95 9.59 14.22 -10.61
CA ARG A 95 8.72 14.00 -11.77
C ARG A 95 7.40 14.78 -11.64
N ARG A 96 6.82 14.85 -10.44
CA ARG A 96 5.61 15.64 -10.15
C ARG A 96 5.85 17.14 -10.30
N LEU A 97 6.99 17.65 -9.84
CA LEU A 97 7.38 19.06 -10.01
C LEU A 97 7.66 19.40 -11.48
N VAL A 98 8.22 18.45 -12.24
CA VAL A 98 8.41 18.61 -13.68
C VAL A 98 7.06 18.69 -14.38
N ASN A 99 6.12 17.81 -14.04
CA ASN A 99 4.78 17.79 -14.63
C ASN A 99 3.97 19.06 -14.32
N SER A 100 4.13 19.65 -13.13
CA SER A 100 3.39 20.87 -12.75
C SER A 100 3.80 22.11 -13.53
N LYS A 101 4.97 22.07 -14.19
CA LYS A 101 5.44 23.15 -15.06
C LYS A 101 5.08 22.94 -16.52
N LYS A 102 4.49 21.78 -16.87
CA LYS A 102 4.22 21.42 -18.26
C LYS A 102 2.96 22.07 -18.81
N THR A 103 3.00 22.31 -20.11
CA THR A 103 1.87 22.85 -20.89
C THR A 103 1.19 21.75 -21.70
N GLU A 104 0.00 21.99 -22.23
CA GLU A 104 -0.93 20.99 -22.82
C GLU A 104 -0.32 19.95 -23.77
N THR A 105 0.71 20.33 -24.54
CA THR A 105 1.34 19.50 -25.60
C THR A 105 2.66 18.85 -25.18
N GLU A 106 3.14 19.13 -23.97
CA GLU A 106 4.41 18.62 -23.49
C GLU A 106 4.25 17.20 -22.92
N LEU A 107 5.28 16.37 -23.15
CA LEU A 107 5.27 14.97 -22.72
C LEU A 107 5.18 14.87 -21.21
N LEU A 108 4.24 14.12 -20.66
CA LEU A 108 4.15 13.86 -19.22
C LEU A 108 5.24 12.87 -18.76
N ALA A 109 5.78 13.12 -17.57
CA ALA A 109 6.69 12.18 -16.93
C ALA A 109 5.85 11.19 -16.10
N PRO A 110 5.90 9.88 -16.37
CA PRO A 110 5.20 8.88 -15.57
C PRO A 110 5.74 8.87 -14.14
N LEU A 111 4.86 8.78 -13.13
CA LEU A 111 5.30 8.63 -11.75
C LEU A 111 5.55 7.17 -11.42
N LEU A 112 6.42 6.92 -10.45
CA LEU A 112 6.61 5.58 -9.90
C LEU A 112 5.43 5.20 -9.00
N SER A 113 5.06 3.92 -9.01
CA SER A 113 4.13 3.32 -8.07
C SER A 113 4.74 3.26 -6.66
N ALA A 114 3.97 2.81 -5.65
CA ALA A 114 4.48 2.59 -4.29
C ALA A 114 5.66 1.60 -4.25
N TYR A 115 5.76 0.72 -5.25
CA TYR A 115 6.80 -0.29 -5.39
C TYR A 115 7.96 0.14 -6.31
N GLY A 116 7.96 1.40 -6.78
CA GLY A 116 9.00 1.90 -7.67
C GLY A 116 8.84 1.49 -9.14
N GLU A 117 7.66 1.01 -9.55
CA GLU A 117 7.40 0.59 -10.92
C GLU A 117 6.80 1.72 -11.76
N GLU A 118 7.14 1.77 -13.05
CA GLU A 118 6.51 2.70 -13.99
C GLU A 118 5.19 2.15 -14.52
N PRO A 119 4.17 3.01 -14.74
CA PRO A 119 2.93 2.60 -15.38
C PRO A 119 3.21 2.06 -16.80
N PRO A 120 2.42 1.09 -17.27
CA PRO A 120 2.51 0.63 -18.64
C PRO A 120 2.35 1.79 -19.63
N LEU A 121 3.26 1.88 -20.62
CA LEU A 121 3.27 2.95 -21.62
C LEU A 121 1.98 3.03 -22.46
N GLU A 122 1.25 1.92 -22.56
CA GLU A 122 -0.03 1.84 -23.26
C GLU A 122 -1.17 2.51 -22.47
N LEU A 123 -1.06 2.55 -21.14
CA LEU A 123 -2.07 3.14 -20.24
C LEU A 123 -1.73 4.58 -19.85
N PHE A 124 -0.44 4.95 -19.85
CA PHE A 124 -0.03 6.28 -19.42
C PHE A 124 -0.24 7.34 -20.52
N PRO A 125 -0.97 8.43 -20.25
CA PRO A 125 -1.20 9.46 -21.23
C PRO A 125 0.08 10.21 -21.57
N ARG A 126 0.30 10.41 -22.88
CA ARG A 126 1.52 10.99 -23.40
C ARG A 126 1.67 12.47 -23.05
N ASP A 127 0.60 13.24 -23.13
CA ASP A 127 0.55 14.68 -22.87
C ASP A 127 -0.69 15.02 -22.02
N ILE A 128 -0.78 16.28 -21.60
CA ILE A 128 -1.90 16.76 -20.76
C ILE A 128 -3.21 16.70 -21.54
N ALA A 129 -3.20 17.00 -22.84
CA ALA A 129 -4.39 16.91 -23.69
C ALA A 129 -4.93 15.46 -23.82
N ALA A 130 -4.05 14.46 -23.85
CA ALA A 130 -4.42 13.04 -23.80
C ALA A 130 -4.94 12.65 -22.42
N PHE A 131 -4.35 13.20 -21.35
CA PHE A 131 -4.86 13.00 -19.99
C PHE A 131 -6.28 13.57 -19.85
N GLU A 132 -6.57 14.77 -20.36
CA GLU A 132 -7.92 15.35 -20.34
C GLU A 132 -8.97 14.48 -21.02
N LYS A 133 -8.58 13.82 -22.12
CA LYS A 133 -9.46 12.96 -22.93
C LYS A 133 -9.37 11.49 -22.54
N ILE A 134 -8.77 11.16 -21.40
CA ILE A 134 -8.68 9.78 -20.94
C ILE A 134 -10.08 9.17 -20.79
N GLY A 135 -10.25 7.96 -21.31
CA GLY A 135 -11.47 7.19 -21.15
C GLY A 135 -11.64 6.69 -19.72
N ASP A 136 -12.87 6.51 -19.28
CA ASP A 136 -13.16 6.15 -17.88
C ASP A 136 -12.56 4.78 -17.49
N GLU A 137 -12.46 3.84 -18.44
CA GLU A 137 -11.81 2.54 -18.20
C GLU A 137 -10.30 2.67 -17.96
N ASP A 138 -9.61 3.48 -18.76
CA ASP A 138 -8.16 3.70 -18.62
C ASP A 138 -7.85 4.54 -17.40
N LEU A 139 -8.73 5.48 -17.05
CA LEU A 139 -8.67 6.22 -15.79
C LEU A 139 -8.71 5.27 -14.59
N VAL A 140 -9.64 4.32 -14.57
CA VAL A 140 -9.76 3.36 -13.47
C VAL A 140 -8.57 2.43 -13.39
N LYS A 141 -8.06 1.93 -14.53
CA LYS A 141 -6.84 1.11 -14.57
C LYS A 141 -5.62 1.88 -14.04
N LEU A 142 -5.46 3.13 -14.44
CA LEU A 142 -4.33 3.97 -14.03
C LEU A 142 -4.45 4.39 -12.56
N ALA A 143 -5.64 4.74 -12.09
CA ALA A 143 -5.89 5.07 -10.69
C ALA A 143 -5.71 3.86 -9.77
N ARG A 144 -6.02 2.64 -10.25
CA ARG A 144 -5.69 1.39 -9.56
C ARG A 144 -4.20 1.11 -9.50
N PHE A 145 -3.48 1.31 -10.60
CA PHE A 145 -2.03 1.15 -10.63
C PHE A 145 -1.34 2.03 -9.57
N TYR A 146 -1.86 3.23 -9.34
CA TYR A 146 -1.36 4.13 -8.29
C TYR A 146 -2.02 3.97 -6.92
N GLU A 147 -2.90 2.96 -6.73
CA GLU A 147 -3.63 2.70 -5.49
C GLU A 147 -4.45 3.91 -4.97
N LEU A 148 -4.93 4.77 -5.88
CA LEU A 148 -5.65 6.00 -5.55
C LEU A 148 -7.16 5.81 -5.36
N LEU A 149 -7.71 4.68 -5.82
CA LEU A 149 -9.13 4.39 -5.71
C LEU A 149 -9.49 3.77 -4.36
N PRO A 150 -10.60 4.19 -3.74
CA PRO A 150 -11.12 3.51 -2.57
C PRO A 150 -11.53 2.08 -2.94
N PRO A 151 -11.43 1.12 -2.00
CA PRO A 151 -11.86 -0.24 -2.25
C PRO A 151 -13.37 -0.25 -2.52
N THR A 152 -13.74 -0.87 -3.63
CA THR A 152 -15.14 -1.04 -4.04
C THR A 152 -15.92 -1.93 -3.07
N ALA A 153 -17.25 -1.86 -3.11
CA ALA A 153 -18.11 -2.65 -2.23
C ALA A 153 -17.83 -4.17 -2.33
N GLU A 154 -17.49 -4.65 -3.53
CA GLU A 154 -17.13 -6.06 -3.77
C GLU A 154 -15.76 -6.42 -3.22
N GLU A 155 -14.77 -5.53 -3.34
CA GLU A 155 -13.46 -5.70 -2.72
C GLU A 155 -13.56 -5.65 -1.19
N ARG A 156 -14.44 -4.81 -0.64
CA ARG A 156 -14.72 -4.76 0.80
C ARG A 156 -15.35 -6.04 1.30
N ALA A 157 -16.35 -6.57 0.60
CA ALA A 157 -17.00 -7.83 0.96
C ALA A 157 -16.01 -9.01 0.94
N LYS A 158 -15.17 -9.11 -0.09
CA LYS A 158 -14.13 -10.15 -0.16
C LYS A 158 -13.02 -9.97 0.88
N PHE A 159 -12.68 -8.72 1.20
CA PHE A 159 -11.75 -8.43 2.28
C PHE A 159 -12.34 -8.84 3.64
N GLU A 160 -13.63 -8.60 3.88
CA GLU A 160 -14.33 -9.06 5.08
C GLU A 160 -14.37 -10.59 5.14
N GLU A 161 -14.64 -11.28 4.03
CA GLU A 161 -14.60 -12.75 3.94
C GLU A 161 -13.20 -13.33 4.19
N PHE A 162 -12.15 -12.65 3.71
CA PHE A 162 -10.76 -13.01 3.99
C PHE A 162 -10.39 -12.79 5.47
N VAL A 163 -10.82 -11.67 6.07
CA VAL A 163 -10.59 -11.37 7.50
C VAL A 163 -11.36 -12.34 8.39
N GLU A 164 -12.55 -12.78 7.97
CA GLU A 164 -13.31 -13.84 8.62
C GLU A 164 -12.72 -15.24 8.40
N GLY A 165 -11.65 -15.36 7.62
CA GLY A 165 -10.90 -16.61 7.40
C GLY A 165 -11.62 -17.63 6.51
N LYS A 166 -12.60 -17.19 5.70
CA LYS A 166 -13.36 -18.06 4.79
C LYS A 166 -12.66 -18.26 3.45
N ASP A 167 -11.79 -17.33 3.03
CA ASP A 167 -11.08 -17.42 1.75
C ASP A 167 -9.56 -17.22 1.89
N SER A 168 -8.79 -17.98 1.11
CA SER A 168 -7.32 -18.11 1.28
C SER A 168 -6.50 -17.14 0.44
N GLN A 169 -7.13 -16.48 -0.53
CA GLN A 169 -6.46 -15.60 -1.48
C GLN A 169 -7.26 -14.30 -1.65
N PRO A 170 -6.59 -13.14 -1.69
CA PRO A 170 -7.23 -11.91 -2.14
C PRO A 170 -7.52 -12.09 -3.63
N ALA A 171 -8.77 -12.37 -3.99
CA ALA A 171 -9.16 -12.41 -5.39
C ALA A 171 -9.05 -10.99 -5.97
N GLU A 172 -8.21 -10.81 -6.99
CA GLU A 172 -8.19 -9.61 -7.82
C GLU A 172 -9.60 -9.41 -8.40
N VAL A 173 -10.33 -8.44 -7.86
CA VAL A 173 -11.59 -8.01 -8.47
C VAL A 173 -11.22 -7.16 -9.67
N GLU A 174 -11.72 -7.48 -10.86
CA GLU A 174 -11.65 -6.57 -12.01
C GLU A 174 -12.69 -5.45 -11.81
N VAL A 175 -12.33 -4.40 -11.08
CA VAL A 175 -13.17 -3.21 -10.99
C VAL A 175 -13.14 -2.53 -12.34
N THR A 176 -14.33 -2.45 -12.91
CA THR A 176 -14.58 -1.83 -14.21
C THR A 176 -15.12 -0.42 -13.95
N ALA A 177 -15.02 0.49 -14.93
CA ALA A 177 -15.58 1.84 -14.81
C ALA A 177 -17.07 1.86 -14.43
N SER A 178 -17.82 0.80 -14.77
CA SER A 178 -19.22 0.58 -14.41
C SER A 178 -19.49 0.45 -12.90
N SER A 179 -18.46 0.15 -12.11
CA SER A 179 -18.55 0.02 -10.65
C SER A 179 -18.59 1.37 -9.93
N PHE A 180 -18.28 2.46 -10.64
CA PHE A 180 -18.21 3.81 -10.08
C PHE A 180 -19.32 4.69 -10.66
N SER A 181 -19.85 5.56 -9.82
CA SER A 181 -20.71 6.66 -10.23
C SER A 181 -19.91 7.72 -11.00
N LYS A 182 -20.60 8.57 -11.76
CA LYS A 182 -19.96 9.66 -12.52
C LYS A 182 -19.21 10.63 -11.60
N ASP A 183 -19.73 10.86 -10.40
CA ASP A 183 -19.11 11.76 -9.42
C ASP A 183 -17.82 11.14 -8.86
N GLU A 184 -17.81 9.84 -8.57
CA GLU A 184 -16.61 9.10 -8.14
C GLU A 184 -15.54 9.06 -9.24
N LEU A 185 -15.93 8.97 -10.52
CA LEU A 185 -14.99 9.04 -11.64
C LEU A 185 -14.37 10.44 -11.79
N ILE A 186 -15.13 11.50 -11.53
CA ILE A 186 -14.62 12.88 -11.51
C ILE A 186 -13.63 13.06 -10.36
N GLU A 187 -13.97 12.57 -9.16
CA GLU A 187 -13.09 12.63 -8.00
C GLU A 187 -11.80 11.80 -8.21
N ALA A 188 -11.92 10.62 -8.82
CA ALA A 188 -10.78 9.79 -9.20
C ALA A 188 -9.87 10.50 -10.21
N PHE A 189 -10.45 11.20 -11.20
CA PHE A 189 -9.71 12.01 -12.15
C PHE A 189 -8.96 13.15 -11.45
N ASP A 190 -9.62 13.90 -10.58
CA ASP A 190 -9.00 15.02 -9.87
C ASP A 190 -7.91 14.54 -8.91
N THR A 191 -8.12 13.39 -8.25
CA THR A 191 -7.12 12.74 -7.38
C THR A 191 -5.91 12.28 -8.17
N LEU A 192 -6.11 11.65 -9.32
CA LEU A 192 -5.04 11.22 -10.21
C LEU A 192 -4.28 12.41 -10.79
N SER A 193 -4.99 13.45 -11.22
CA SER A 193 -4.41 14.70 -11.73
C SER A 193 -3.51 15.35 -10.67
N ARG A 194 -4.02 15.47 -9.43
CA ARG A 194 -3.23 15.96 -8.28
C ARG A 194 -2.02 15.08 -8.06
N PHE A 195 -2.19 13.76 -8.03
CA PHE A 195 -1.09 12.81 -7.80
C PHE A 195 0.03 13.00 -8.85
N LEU A 196 -0.33 13.10 -10.13
CA LEU A 196 0.57 13.35 -11.26
C LEU A 196 1.21 14.74 -11.28
N GLY A 197 0.66 15.68 -10.50
CA GLY A 197 1.14 17.06 -10.41
C GLY A 197 0.58 17.96 -11.51
N LEU A 198 -0.56 17.60 -12.09
CA LEU A 198 -1.19 18.35 -13.17
C LEU A 198 -2.14 19.43 -12.64
N SER A 199 -2.32 20.51 -13.40
CA SER A 199 -3.24 21.60 -13.09
C SER A 199 -4.67 21.39 -13.62
N VAL A 200 -4.90 20.31 -14.37
CA VAL A 200 -6.17 19.98 -15.02
C VAL A 200 -7.16 19.39 -14.01
N ARG A 201 -8.44 19.72 -14.14
CA ARG A 201 -9.52 19.17 -13.30
C ARG A 201 -10.79 18.95 -14.10
N ARG A 202 -11.61 17.99 -13.68
CA ARG A 202 -12.96 17.75 -14.21
C ARG A 202 -14.06 18.23 -13.26
N GLY A 203 -13.78 18.32 -11.95
CA GLY A 203 -14.73 18.79 -10.95
C GLY A 203 -14.77 20.31 -10.78
N ASP A 204 -15.92 20.81 -10.29
CA ASP A 204 -16.14 22.22 -9.90
C ASP A 204 -15.60 22.54 -8.49
N ASP A 205 -14.93 21.58 -7.82
CA ASP A 205 -14.45 21.76 -6.45
C ASP A 205 -13.24 22.73 -6.42
N THR A 206 -13.57 24.00 -6.26
CA THR A 206 -12.65 25.07 -5.91
C THR A 206 -12.27 24.93 -4.44
N TRP A 207 -10.98 24.64 -4.21
CA TRP A 207 -10.20 24.76 -2.97
C TRP A 207 -10.88 25.44 -1.77
#